data_AF-A0A4Z1P0Z1-F1
#
_entry.id   AF-A0A4Z1P0Z1-F1
#
_cell.length_a   1.000
_cell.length_b   1.000
_cell.length_c   1.000
_cell.angle_alpha   90.00
_cell.angle_beta   90.00
_cell.angle_gamma   90.00
#
_symmetry.space_group_name_H-M   'P 1'
#
loop_
_entity.id
_entity.type
_entity.pdbx_description
1 polymer ?
#
loop_
_entity_poly.entity_id
_entity_poly.type
_entity_poly.pdbx_seq_one_letter_code
_entity_poly.pdbx_strand_id
1 'polypeptide(L)'
;MVDAAHLAKTPSDLNTDAHVEEKLFEKVRIDSGTGVSLPELTRLTLHDPVKIIATRALQIIQSYGVNEHTENQEFSALFFPIAAGHVKNNAPIRLVLPAFPAKSPNRVDKVLGALPDLGEELALAHLDGMCKTIAEFYTPGAEVQIASDGIVYSDILHVTDEEVWDYGEALRAIAEEKQFHHIIFVRLWDLLDHARPQVDGHGDRIYYLTCAACIRRELALRYGESEYDPSGAIKNDPDILATYMGYKKFLASDLAHENWVVAASGKEKKVHFAEIAKEMLIRGRMYANAIRERMSDCVRLSIHPSQDKTKLSVSLIPQDQGNLGYTPWHSCVAVELDGTYRTGHAAEFRDTHDLVYRNDRPHHFGARSELFRWSIDVDFEFLYPCGLIIRPSLSTKEATLCLYDSHAEDEEAFIEQAEEMGELLLWFFGIIEKVRDNGRDNTVGNPAKSNEALPMHFDGTFKLVEQIDGKTGVVKKIQQPPTYQYDRVFCASHLDLHDVPHFGIRLI
;
A
#
# COMPACT_ATOMS: atom_id res chain seq x y z
N MET A 1 -47.14 -22.00 43.93
CA MET A 1 -47.74 -21.65 45.23
C MET A 1 -46.71 -21.87 46.31
N VAL A 2 -46.64 -20.94 47.26
CA VAL A 2 -45.63 -20.69 48.30
C VAL A 2 -44.39 -19.93 47.81
N ASP A 3 -43.88 -18.91 48.50
CA ASP A 3 -44.39 -17.60 48.94
C ASP A 3 -43.12 -16.79 49.28
N ALA A 4 -43.16 -15.47 49.12
CA ALA A 4 -42.05 -14.56 49.36
C ALA A 4 -42.10 -14.01 50.80
N ALA A 5 -40.95 -13.82 51.46
CA ALA A 5 -40.58 -12.58 52.14
C ALA A 5 -39.38 -12.73 53.11
N HIS A 6 -38.41 -11.84 52.89
CA HIS A 6 -37.59 -11.07 53.85
C HIS A 6 -37.21 -11.63 55.24
N LEU A 7 -35.92 -11.50 55.58
CA LEU A 7 -35.44 -10.40 56.43
C LEU A 7 -33.90 -10.37 56.54
N ALA A 8 -33.36 -9.16 56.43
CA ALA A 8 -31.96 -8.81 56.56
C ALA A 8 -31.39 -9.10 57.96
N LYS A 9 -30.09 -9.44 58.03
CA LYS A 9 -29.18 -9.18 59.17
C LYS A 9 -27.72 -9.44 58.77
N THR A 10 -26.88 -8.43 58.95
CA THR A 10 -25.42 -8.48 59.18
C THR A 10 -25.15 -7.63 60.44
N PRO A 11 -23.93 -7.61 61.03
CA PRO A 11 -22.77 -8.51 61.00
C PRO A 11 -22.33 -8.89 62.45
N SER A 12 -21.10 -9.42 62.63
CA SER A 12 -20.41 -9.82 63.89
C SER A 12 -20.93 -11.12 64.51
N ASP A 13 -20.15 -12.13 64.88
CA ASP A 13 -18.72 -12.33 65.07
C ASP A 13 -18.39 -13.76 64.62
N LEU A 14 -17.18 -14.00 64.12
CA LEU A 14 -16.39 -15.20 64.44
C LEU A 14 -14.99 -15.02 63.87
N ASN A 15 -14.08 -14.74 64.79
CA ASN A 15 -12.65 -14.59 64.58
C ASN A 15 -12.01 -16.00 64.48
N THR A 16 -11.13 -16.16 63.49
CA THR A 16 -9.84 -16.87 63.52
C THR A 16 -9.80 -18.31 64.05
N ASP A 17 -9.76 -19.28 63.12
CA ASP A 17 -8.55 -20.08 62.82
C ASP A 17 -8.89 -21.29 61.92
N ALA A 18 -8.48 -21.24 60.65
CA ALA A 18 -8.26 -22.44 59.84
C ALA A 18 -7.29 -22.13 58.70
N HIS A 19 -6.13 -22.77 58.74
CA HIS A 19 -5.13 -22.80 57.68
C HIS A 19 -5.74 -23.12 56.31
N VAL A 20 -5.45 -22.28 55.31
CA VAL A 20 -5.57 -22.63 53.90
C VAL A 20 -4.18 -22.47 53.29
N GLU A 21 -3.63 -23.60 52.85
CA GLU A 21 -2.39 -23.69 52.08
C GLU A 21 -2.49 -22.82 50.81
N GLU A 22 -1.53 -21.91 50.63
CA GLU A 22 -1.26 -21.29 49.34
C GLU A 22 -0.80 -22.39 48.36
N LYS A 23 -1.75 -22.95 47.59
CA LYS A 23 -1.41 -23.59 46.33
C LYS A 23 -1.08 -22.51 45.33
N LEU A 24 0.23 -22.33 45.12
CA LEU A 24 0.82 -21.63 44.00
C LEU A 24 0.13 -22.10 42.70
N PHE A 25 -0.68 -21.24 42.09
CA PHE A 25 -1.12 -21.47 40.71
C PHE A 25 0.11 -21.30 39.83
N GLU A 26 0.70 -22.40 39.37
CA GLU A 26 1.61 -22.38 38.23
C GLU A 26 0.88 -21.74 37.05
N LYS A 27 1.36 -20.55 36.64
CA LYS A 27 0.99 -19.96 35.35
C LYS A 27 1.40 -20.96 34.26
N VAL A 28 0.42 -21.70 33.75
CA VAL A 28 0.58 -22.47 32.51
C VAL A 28 0.87 -21.45 31.41
N ARG A 29 2.13 -21.43 30.98
CA ARG A 29 2.61 -20.63 29.86
C ARG A 29 2.04 -21.26 28.59
N ILE A 30 1.07 -20.59 27.97
CA ILE A 30 0.59 -20.98 26.64
C ILE A 30 1.59 -20.39 25.64
N ASP A 31 2.35 -21.28 25.01
CA ASP A 31 3.38 -20.94 24.02
C ASP A 31 2.68 -20.64 22.69
N SER A 32 2.31 -19.38 22.46
CA SER A 32 1.89 -18.91 21.14
C SER A 32 3.14 -18.78 20.28
N GLY A 33 3.44 -19.83 19.51
CA GLY A 33 4.66 -20.01 18.72
C GLY A 33 4.88 -19.03 17.57
N THR A 34 4.91 -17.73 17.84
CA THR A 34 5.36 -16.64 16.97
C THR A 34 6.04 -15.55 17.80
N GLY A 35 6.95 -15.96 18.69
CA GLY A 35 7.86 -15.06 19.38
C GLY A 35 9.29 -15.35 18.96
N VAL A 36 9.73 -14.84 17.81
CA VAL A 36 11.17 -14.62 17.64
C VAL A 36 11.51 -13.49 18.60
N SER A 37 11.92 -13.85 19.81
CA SER A 37 12.58 -12.91 20.71
C SER A 37 13.79 -12.36 19.96
N LEU A 38 13.75 -11.07 19.62
CA LEU A 38 14.94 -10.36 19.19
C LEU A 38 16.07 -10.71 20.18
N PRO A 39 17.21 -11.25 19.72
CA PRO A 39 18.32 -11.53 20.61
C PRO A 39 18.71 -10.26 21.33
N GLU A 40 18.99 -10.40 22.63
CA GLU A 40 19.52 -9.36 23.50
C GLU A 40 20.65 -8.57 22.82
N LEU A 41 20.30 -7.45 22.18
CA LEU A 41 21.23 -6.37 21.93
C LEU A 41 21.43 -5.65 23.25
N THR A 42 22.34 -6.24 24.02
CA THR A 42 23.03 -5.76 25.20
C THR A 42 23.12 -4.24 25.27
N ARG A 43 22.21 -3.60 26.03
CA ARG A 43 22.36 -2.48 26.99
C ARG A 43 23.54 -1.49 26.91
N LEU A 44 24.12 -1.22 25.74
CA LEU A 44 25.16 -0.23 25.53
C LEU A 44 24.84 0.56 24.26
N THR A 45 24.48 1.85 24.44
CA THR A 45 24.27 2.94 23.44
C THR A 45 22.85 3.39 23.03
N LEU A 46 21.85 3.38 23.94
CA LEU A 46 20.50 3.94 23.67
C LEU A 46 20.13 5.15 24.55
N HIS A 47 20.71 6.32 24.28
CA HIS A 47 20.28 7.60 24.91
C HIS A 47 20.05 8.75 23.92
N ASP A 48 20.03 8.48 22.62
CA ASP A 48 19.82 9.51 21.61
C ASP A 48 18.52 9.27 20.84
N PRO A 49 17.43 9.99 21.15
CA PRO A 49 16.15 9.87 20.45
C PRO A 49 16.27 10.05 18.94
N VAL A 50 17.19 10.90 18.48
CA VAL A 50 17.42 11.13 17.04
C VAL A 50 17.92 9.85 16.39
N LYS A 51 18.87 9.15 17.02
CA LYS A 51 19.38 7.87 16.51
C LYS A 51 18.29 6.82 16.46
N ILE A 52 17.49 6.70 17.51
CA ILE A 52 16.41 5.70 17.60
C ILE A 52 15.39 5.91 16.48
N ILE A 53 14.92 7.14 16.32
CA ILE A 53 13.92 7.49 15.30
C ILE A 53 14.50 7.28 13.90
N ALA A 54 15.69 7.81 13.61
CA ALA A 54 16.32 7.70 12.29
C ALA A 54 16.60 6.24 11.92
N THR A 55 17.09 5.43 12.84
CA THR A 55 17.31 3.99 12.61
C THR A 55 16.00 3.26 12.35
N ARG A 56 14.96 3.48 13.17
CA ARG A 56 13.65 2.83 12.99
C ARG A 56 12.99 3.23 11.68
N ALA A 57 13.06 4.51 11.29
CA ALA A 57 12.54 4.98 10.02
C ALA A 57 13.28 4.37 8.82
N LEU A 58 14.61 4.29 8.87
CA LEU A 58 15.39 3.66 7.80
C LEU A 58 15.14 2.16 7.70
N GLN A 59 14.87 1.46 8.80
CA GLN A 59 14.45 0.05 8.76
C GLN A 59 13.13 -0.12 8.00
N ILE A 60 12.14 0.74 8.24
CA ILE A 60 10.87 0.72 7.50
C ILE A 60 11.11 1.06 6.02
N ILE A 61 11.92 2.06 5.71
CA ILE A 61 12.23 2.41 4.31
C ILE A 61 12.92 1.22 3.62
N GLN A 62 13.86 0.58 4.30
CA GLN A 62 14.60 -0.57 3.79
C GLN A 62 13.72 -1.81 3.57
N SER A 63 12.65 -1.99 4.35
CA SER A 63 11.72 -3.14 4.16
C SER A 63 10.89 -3.04 2.88
N TYR A 64 10.88 -1.88 2.23
CA TYR A 64 10.30 -1.69 0.89
C TYR A 64 11.33 -1.98 -0.22
N GLY A 65 12.59 -2.20 0.16
CA GLY A 65 13.69 -2.48 -0.74
C GLY A 65 13.69 -3.92 -1.23
N VAL A 66 14.04 -4.14 -2.49
CA VAL A 66 14.04 -5.47 -3.10
C VAL A 66 15.15 -6.38 -2.54
N ASN A 67 16.21 -5.80 -1.98
CA ASN A 67 17.32 -6.54 -1.37
C ASN A 67 17.24 -6.65 0.16
N GLU A 68 16.04 -6.55 0.76
CA GLU A 68 15.82 -6.55 2.22
C GLU A 68 16.54 -7.70 2.96
N HIS A 69 16.67 -8.88 2.35
CA HIS A 69 17.31 -10.07 2.95
C HIS A 69 18.82 -10.11 2.87
N THR A 70 19.44 -9.15 2.19
CA THR A 70 20.86 -8.88 2.38
C THR A 70 20.95 -7.93 3.55
N GLU A 71 21.70 -8.25 4.61
CA GLU A 71 22.04 -7.27 5.65
C GLU A 71 22.79 -6.10 5.01
N ASN A 72 22.06 -5.15 4.42
CA ASN A 72 22.64 -4.08 3.65
C ASN A 72 23.01 -2.95 4.60
N GLN A 73 24.08 -3.22 5.37
CA GLN A 73 24.69 -2.25 6.28
C GLN A 73 25.14 -0.99 5.52
N GLU A 74 25.41 -1.10 4.21
CA GLU A 74 25.80 0.03 3.37
C GLU A 74 24.65 1.05 3.19
N PHE A 75 23.40 0.60 2.98
CA PHE A 75 22.23 1.49 2.89
C PHE A 75 22.03 2.30 4.17
N SER A 76 21.98 1.61 5.31
CA SER A 76 21.78 2.24 6.62
C SER A 76 22.90 3.23 6.93
N ALA A 77 24.16 2.87 6.69
CA ALA A 77 25.29 3.78 6.91
C ALA A 77 25.25 5.02 6.02
N LEU A 78 24.85 4.86 4.75
CA LEU A 78 24.79 5.94 3.78
C LEU A 78 23.70 6.98 4.11
N PHE A 79 22.50 6.52 4.47
CA PHE A 79 21.34 7.40 4.64
C PHE A 79 21.08 7.80 6.08
N PHE A 80 21.74 7.19 7.07
CA PHE A 80 21.63 7.57 8.48
C PHE A 80 21.89 9.07 8.72
N PRO A 81 22.98 9.69 8.21
CA PRO A 81 23.22 11.12 8.43
C PRO A 81 22.11 12.01 7.88
N ILE A 82 21.49 11.62 6.76
CA ILE A 82 20.39 12.35 6.12
C ILE A 82 19.13 12.25 7.00
N ALA A 83 18.71 11.04 7.36
CA ALA A 83 17.54 10.82 8.21
C ALA A 83 17.71 11.48 9.58
N ALA A 84 18.86 11.32 10.23
CA ALA A 84 19.17 11.94 11.50
C ALA A 84 19.19 13.48 11.41
N GLY A 85 19.62 14.05 10.28
CA GLY A 85 19.57 15.48 10.00
C GLY A 85 18.14 16.02 10.03
N HIS A 86 17.21 15.37 9.32
CA HIS A 86 15.79 15.74 9.32
C HIS A 86 15.16 15.59 10.71
N VAL A 87 15.41 14.47 11.38
CA VAL A 87 14.90 14.21 12.73
C VAL A 87 15.40 15.25 13.74
N LYS A 88 16.68 15.61 13.69
CA LYS A 88 17.26 16.66 14.54
C LYS A 88 16.60 18.03 14.33
N ASN A 89 16.13 18.30 13.11
CA ASN A 89 15.46 19.54 12.75
C ASN A 89 13.93 19.47 12.94
N ASN A 90 13.40 18.37 13.48
CA ASN A 90 11.96 18.13 13.60
C ASN A 90 11.22 18.28 12.25
N ALA A 91 11.87 17.84 11.17
CA ALA A 91 11.36 17.89 9.81
C ALA A 91 11.00 16.49 9.29
N PRO A 92 10.06 16.35 8.35
CA PRO A 92 9.79 15.07 7.69
C PRO A 92 11.07 14.50 7.09
N ILE A 93 11.28 13.19 7.22
CA ILE A 93 12.37 12.52 6.50
C ILE A 93 12.02 12.54 5.02
N ARG A 94 12.85 13.20 4.20
CA ARG A 94 12.60 13.32 2.77
C ARG A 94 13.16 12.16 1.99
N LEU A 95 12.35 11.58 1.12
CA LEU A 95 12.75 10.60 0.13
C LEU A 95 12.55 11.19 -1.26
N VAL A 96 13.41 10.83 -2.21
CA VAL A 96 13.24 11.22 -3.62
C VAL A 96 13.16 9.99 -4.50
N LEU A 97 12.11 9.94 -5.33
CA LEU A 97 11.85 8.84 -6.26
C LEU A 97 11.70 9.39 -7.68
N PRO A 98 12.69 9.19 -8.57
CA PRO A 98 12.53 9.40 -10.00
C PRO A 98 11.67 8.28 -10.59
N ALA A 99 10.45 8.60 -10.98
CA ALA A 99 9.43 7.64 -11.41
C ALA A 99 8.21 8.34 -12.03
N PHE A 100 7.26 7.55 -12.53
CA PHE A 100 5.99 8.02 -13.09
C PHE A 100 6.17 9.01 -14.26
N PRO A 101 6.85 8.59 -15.35
CA PRO A 101 7.07 9.44 -16.52
C PRO A 101 5.78 9.68 -17.33
N ALA A 102 5.17 8.59 -17.79
CA ALA A 102 3.93 8.50 -18.56
C ALA A 102 3.67 7.01 -18.84
N LYS A 103 2.41 6.64 -19.16
CA LYS A 103 2.11 5.28 -19.65
C LYS A 103 2.88 4.98 -20.94
N SER A 104 3.26 3.72 -21.12
CA SER A 104 3.84 3.20 -22.36
C SER A 104 2.95 3.52 -23.58
N PRO A 105 3.54 3.83 -24.75
CA PRO A 105 2.78 4.05 -25.99
C PRO A 105 2.12 2.77 -26.52
N ASN A 106 2.57 1.58 -26.07
CA ASN A 106 1.95 0.31 -26.42
C ASN A 106 0.62 0.08 -25.66
N ARG A 107 -0.46 0.65 -26.19
CA ARG A 107 -1.85 0.44 -25.72
C ARG A 107 -2.50 -0.82 -26.28
N VAL A 108 -1.83 -1.48 -27.21
CA VAL A 108 -2.35 -2.68 -27.87
C VAL A 108 -2.01 -3.91 -27.05
N ASP A 109 -0.89 -3.98 -26.36
CA ASP A 109 -0.51 -5.18 -25.60
C ASP A 109 -0.16 -4.91 -24.14
N LYS A 110 0.39 -3.74 -23.79
CA LYS A 110 1.01 -3.54 -22.47
C LYS A 110 0.09 -2.88 -21.46
N VAL A 111 -0.48 -1.73 -21.81
CA VAL A 111 -1.22 -0.86 -20.89
C VAL A 111 -2.66 -0.64 -21.37
N LEU A 112 -3.52 -0.15 -20.48
CA LEU A 112 -4.93 0.07 -20.77
C LEU A 112 -5.22 1.39 -21.50
N GLY A 113 -4.31 2.37 -21.40
CA GLY A 113 -4.49 3.70 -21.96
C GLY A 113 -3.30 4.62 -21.71
N ALA A 114 -3.48 5.92 -21.92
CA ALA A 114 -2.44 6.94 -21.74
C ALA A 114 -2.33 7.46 -20.30
N LEU A 115 -3.41 7.32 -19.53
CA LEU A 115 -3.56 7.91 -18.21
C LEU A 115 -3.34 6.85 -17.11
N PRO A 116 -3.04 7.28 -15.87
CA PRO A 116 -2.94 6.39 -14.71
C PRO A 116 -4.16 5.49 -14.56
N ASP A 117 -3.90 4.25 -14.11
CA ASP A 117 -4.90 3.24 -13.79
C ASP A 117 -4.61 2.63 -12.39
N LEU A 118 -5.21 1.48 -12.04
CA LEU A 118 -5.06 0.88 -10.71
C LEU A 118 -3.59 0.69 -10.31
N GLY A 119 -2.69 0.43 -11.27
CA GLY A 119 -1.27 0.25 -10.97
C GLY A 119 -0.65 1.49 -10.33
N GLU A 120 -0.99 2.68 -10.82
CA GLU A 120 -0.53 3.94 -10.25
C GLU A 120 -1.20 4.23 -8.91
N GLU A 121 -2.50 3.93 -8.74
CA GLU A 121 -3.20 4.09 -7.46
C GLU A 121 -2.53 3.25 -6.36
N LEU A 122 -2.26 1.97 -6.63
CA LEU A 122 -1.60 1.06 -5.69
C LEU A 122 -0.19 1.54 -5.35
N ALA A 123 0.56 2.02 -6.35
CA ALA A 123 1.91 2.50 -6.13
C ALA A 123 1.98 3.74 -5.23
N LEU A 124 1.05 4.70 -5.43
CA LEU A 124 0.95 5.86 -4.55
C LEU A 124 0.51 5.46 -3.14
N ALA A 125 -0.49 4.58 -3.02
CA ALA A 125 -0.97 4.08 -1.73
C ALA A 125 0.14 3.33 -0.97
N HIS A 126 0.96 2.53 -1.67
CA HIS A 126 2.08 1.79 -1.09
C HIS A 126 3.14 2.74 -0.50
N LEU A 127 3.54 3.76 -1.26
CA LEU A 127 4.51 4.78 -0.83
C LEU A 127 3.97 5.66 0.32
N ASP A 128 2.70 6.04 0.27
CA ASP A 128 2.05 6.81 1.33
C ASP A 128 1.90 5.98 2.61
N GLY A 129 1.57 4.70 2.50
CA GLY A 129 1.51 3.75 3.62
C GLY A 129 2.85 3.59 4.35
N MET A 130 3.96 3.57 3.61
CA MET A 130 5.31 3.59 4.19
C MET A 130 5.50 4.82 5.09
N CYS A 131 5.13 6.00 4.59
CA CYS A 131 5.28 7.25 5.31
C CYS A 131 4.35 7.34 6.53
N LYS A 132 3.11 6.85 6.41
CA LYS A 132 2.16 6.73 7.52
C LYS A 132 2.72 5.86 8.65
N THR A 133 3.35 4.74 8.32
CA THR A 133 3.97 3.85 9.31
C THR A 133 5.08 4.55 10.09
N ILE A 134 5.84 5.45 9.45
CA ILE A 134 6.85 6.29 10.12
C ILE A 134 6.19 7.35 11.01
N ALA A 135 5.09 7.95 10.53
CA ALA A 135 4.35 8.98 11.26
C ALA A 135 3.76 8.48 12.59
N GLU A 136 3.49 7.18 12.73
CA GLU A 136 2.98 6.56 13.96
C GLU A 136 3.89 6.75 15.18
N PHE A 137 5.21 6.85 14.98
CA PHE A 137 6.19 7.03 16.06
C PHE A 137 7.04 8.29 15.94
N TYR A 138 6.97 9.00 14.83
CA TYR A 138 7.66 10.26 14.60
C TYR A 138 6.70 11.25 13.96
N THR A 139 6.19 12.22 14.73
CA THR A 139 5.07 13.09 14.30
C THR A 139 5.29 13.81 12.95
N PRO A 140 6.47 14.37 12.62
CA PRO A 140 6.73 14.92 11.28
C PRO A 140 6.72 13.87 10.16
N GLY A 141 6.88 12.59 10.48
CA GLY A 141 6.80 11.47 9.56
C GLY A 141 7.90 11.48 8.50
N ALA A 142 7.51 11.03 7.30
CA ALA A 142 8.33 11.04 6.10
C ALA A 142 7.49 11.53 4.91
N GLU A 143 8.15 11.96 3.84
CA GLU A 143 7.51 12.33 2.59
C GLU A 143 8.28 11.73 1.40
N VAL A 144 7.55 11.28 0.38
CA VAL A 144 8.14 10.83 -0.89
C VAL A 144 7.94 11.91 -1.94
N GLN A 145 9.06 12.50 -2.37
CA GLN A 145 9.11 13.44 -3.48
C GLN A 145 9.27 12.68 -4.79
N ILE A 146 8.16 12.53 -5.52
CA ILE A 146 8.12 11.93 -6.86
C ILE A 146 8.65 12.96 -7.86
N ALA A 147 9.89 12.75 -8.30
CA ALA A 147 10.54 13.53 -9.33
C ALA A 147 10.20 12.92 -10.70
N SER A 148 9.13 13.40 -11.35
CA SER A 148 8.71 12.82 -12.63
C SER A 148 9.72 13.11 -13.73
N ASP A 149 10.09 12.05 -14.45
CA ASP A 149 11.10 12.06 -15.50
C ASP A 149 10.50 11.99 -16.92
N GLY A 150 9.18 12.12 -17.08
CA GLY A 150 8.51 12.00 -18.38
C GLY A 150 9.03 12.98 -19.42
N ILE A 151 9.11 14.27 -19.07
CA ILE A 151 9.63 15.33 -19.96
C ILE A 151 11.09 15.09 -20.38
N VAL A 152 11.86 14.32 -19.60
CA VAL A 152 13.26 14.01 -19.91
C VAL A 152 13.35 13.10 -21.14
N TYR A 153 12.37 12.22 -21.34
CA TYR A 153 12.44 11.16 -22.35
C TYR A 153 11.33 11.19 -23.42
N SER A 154 10.29 12.01 -23.25
CA SER A 154 9.06 12.01 -24.06
C SER A 154 9.32 11.97 -25.58
N ASP A 155 10.16 12.88 -26.08
CA ASP A 155 10.55 13.00 -27.49
C ASP A 155 11.28 11.77 -28.05
N ILE A 156 12.06 11.04 -27.24
CA ILE A 156 12.79 9.84 -27.69
C ILE A 156 12.01 8.54 -27.46
N LEU A 157 10.95 8.58 -26.66
CA LEU A 157 10.04 7.45 -26.40
C LEU A 157 8.73 7.54 -27.18
N HIS A 158 8.59 8.53 -28.06
CA HIS A 158 7.40 8.77 -28.89
C HIS A 158 6.13 8.96 -28.05
N VAL A 159 6.28 9.52 -26.84
CA VAL A 159 5.17 9.98 -26.01
C VAL A 159 5.13 11.49 -26.12
N THR A 160 3.97 12.06 -26.43
CA THR A 160 3.88 13.52 -26.59
C THR A 160 4.08 14.22 -25.23
N ASP A 161 4.61 15.44 -25.25
CA ASP A 161 4.69 16.23 -24.02
C ASP A 161 3.28 16.43 -23.42
N GLU A 162 2.24 16.55 -24.26
CA GLU A 162 0.84 16.62 -23.84
C GLU A 162 0.40 15.40 -23.02
N GLU A 163 0.71 14.19 -23.47
CA GLU A 163 0.40 12.96 -22.73
C GLU A 163 1.17 12.88 -21.40
N VAL A 164 2.44 13.33 -21.36
CA VAL A 164 3.20 13.42 -20.10
C VAL A 164 2.52 14.39 -19.13
N TRP A 165 2.06 15.54 -19.62
CA TRP A 165 1.34 16.51 -18.80
C TRP A 165 0.05 15.91 -18.26
N ASP A 166 -0.81 15.38 -19.14
CA ASP A 166 -2.12 14.86 -18.78
C ASP A 166 -2.00 13.65 -17.83
N TYR A 167 -1.00 12.77 -18.02
CA TYR A 167 -0.68 11.68 -17.09
C TYR A 167 -0.28 12.23 -15.72
N GLY A 168 0.61 13.22 -15.68
CA GLY A 168 1.07 13.84 -14.44
C GLY A 168 -0.06 14.54 -13.66
N GLU A 169 -0.96 15.24 -14.35
CA GLU A 169 -2.13 15.88 -13.71
C GLU A 169 -3.11 14.85 -13.17
N ALA A 170 -3.40 13.79 -13.94
CA ALA A 170 -4.25 12.70 -13.46
C ALA A 170 -3.66 12.01 -12.22
N LEU A 171 -2.33 11.85 -12.16
CA LEU A 171 -1.65 11.25 -11.01
C LEU A 171 -1.76 12.14 -9.75
N ARG A 172 -1.67 13.46 -9.91
CA ARG A 172 -1.91 14.43 -8.82
C ARG A 172 -3.35 14.39 -8.33
N ALA A 173 -4.31 14.30 -9.26
CA ALA A 173 -5.72 14.18 -8.92
C ALA A 173 -6.01 12.92 -8.10
N ILE A 174 -5.39 11.77 -8.45
CA ILE A 174 -5.49 10.54 -7.63
C ILE A 174 -4.97 10.77 -6.21
N ALA A 175 -3.80 11.41 -6.07
CA ALA A 175 -3.23 11.67 -4.75
C ALA A 175 -4.11 12.60 -3.89
N GLU A 176 -4.76 13.59 -4.51
CA GLU A 176 -5.71 14.47 -3.84
C GLU A 176 -7.00 13.73 -3.45
N GLU A 177 -7.62 13.01 -4.40
CA GLU A 177 -8.85 12.24 -4.19
C GLU A 177 -8.69 11.20 -3.07
N LYS A 178 -7.57 10.46 -3.08
CA LYS A 178 -7.27 9.41 -2.10
C LYS A 178 -6.54 9.91 -0.84
N GLN A 179 -6.34 11.23 -0.72
CA GLN A 179 -5.70 11.86 0.44
C GLN A 179 -4.31 11.31 0.78
N PHE A 180 -3.49 11.09 -0.25
CA PHE A 180 -2.09 10.65 -0.12
C PHE A 180 -1.18 11.83 0.25
N HIS A 181 -1.34 12.32 1.48
CA HIS A 181 -0.71 13.56 1.96
C HIS A 181 0.81 13.51 2.06
N HIS A 182 1.43 12.32 2.05
CA HIS A 182 2.89 12.18 2.11
C HIS A 182 3.56 12.13 0.73
N ILE A 183 2.77 12.24 -0.35
CA ILE A 183 3.28 12.24 -1.73
C ILE A 183 3.40 13.67 -2.23
N ILE A 184 4.63 14.06 -2.55
CA ILE A 184 4.95 15.39 -3.08
C ILE A 184 5.42 15.22 -4.53
N PHE A 185 4.87 16.01 -5.45
CA PHE A 185 5.28 15.96 -6.86
C PHE A 185 6.28 17.05 -7.18
N VAL A 186 7.44 16.65 -7.70
CA VAL A 186 8.50 17.54 -8.15
C VAL A 186 8.59 17.44 -9.67
N ARG A 187 8.50 18.57 -10.35
CA ARG A 187 8.65 18.64 -11.81
C ARG A 187 10.08 19.00 -12.17
N LEU A 188 10.48 18.66 -13.40
CA LEU A 188 11.84 18.95 -13.87
C LEU A 188 12.18 20.45 -13.79
N TRP A 189 11.23 21.35 -14.07
CA TRP A 189 11.52 22.78 -13.97
C TRP A 189 11.65 23.29 -12.54
N ASP A 190 11.07 22.61 -11.54
CA ASP A 190 11.35 22.90 -10.13
C ASP A 190 12.83 22.59 -9.80
N LEU A 191 13.39 21.51 -10.37
CA LEU A 191 14.82 21.17 -10.25
C LEU A 191 15.76 22.13 -11.01
N LEU A 192 15.21 22.95 -11.92
CA LEU A 192 15.96 23.91 -12.72
C LEU A 192 15.84 25.36 -12.20
N ASP A 193 15.18 25.56 -11.05
CA ASP A 193 14.85 26.87 -10.46
C ASP A 193 14.07 27.80 -11.39
N HIS A 194 13.16 27.28 -12.21
CA HIS A 194 12.28 28.16 -12.98
C HIS A 194 11.29 28.84 -12.04
N ALA A 195 11.26 30.18 -12.08
CA ALA A 195 10.22 30.93 -11.38
C ALA A 195 8.85 30.49 -11.92
N ARG A 196 7.97 30.02 -11.04
CA ARG A 196 6.61 29.66 -11.41
C ARG A 196 5.94 30.87 -12.07
N PRO A 197 5.41 30.73 -13.30
CA PRO A 197 4.39 31.66 -13.75
C PRO A 197 3.26 31.62 -12.71
N GLN A 198 2.93 32.76 -12.10
CA GLN A 198 1.77 32.87 -11.20
C GLN A 198 0.48 32.89 -12.03
N VAL A 199 0.23 31.81 -12.77
CA VAL A 199 -0.97 31.68 -13.58
C VAL A 199 -1.79 30.53 -13.01
N ASP A 200 -3.11 30.66 -13.05
CA ASP A 200 -4.02 29.56 -12.74
C ASP A 200 -3.65 28.29 -13.56
N GLY A 201 -4.15 27.11 -13.16
CA GLY A 201 -3.73 25.82 -13.73
C GLY A 201 -3.81 25.69 -15.27
N HIS A 202 -4.54 26.59 -15.96
CA HIS A 202 -4.55 26.68 -17.42
C HIS A 202 -3.27 27.29 -18.01
N GLY A 203 -2.64 28.26 -17.32
CA GLY A 203 -1.38 28.85 -17.76
C GLY A 203 -0.19 27.91 -17.64
N ASP A 204 -0.20 27.03 -16.63
CA ASP A 204 0.88 26.05 -16.43
C ASP A 204 0.98 25.05 -17.58
N ARG A 205 -0.17 24.57 -18.10
CA ARG A 205 -0.20 23.65 -19.24
C ARG A 205 0.39 24.29 -20.50
N ILE A 206 -0.03 25.51 -20.83
CA ILE A 206 0.46 26.22 -22.01
C ILE A 206 1.96 26.49 -21.88
N TYR A 207 2.41 26.95 -20.72
CA TYR A 207 3.83 27.17 -20.43
C TYR A 207 4.62 25.89 -20.62
N TYR A 208 4.17 24.79 -20.00
CA TYR A 208 4.82 23.49 -20.11
C TYR A 208 4.98 23.04 -21.56
N LEU A 209 3.90 23.03 -22.34
CA LEU A 209 3.94 22.55 -23.73
C LEU A 209 4.81 23.45 -24.61
N THR A 210 4.80 24.76 -24.38
CA THR A 210 5.62 25.72 -25.12
C THR A 210 7.10 25.60 -24.76
N CYS A 211 7.41 25.31 -23.50
CA CYS A 211 8.77 25.33 -22.97
C CYS A 211 9.42 23.95 -22.86
N ALA A 212 8.71 22.84 -23.09
CA ALA A 212 9.23 21.48 -22.86
C ALA A 212 10.59 21.22 -23.53
N ALA A 213 10.74 21.60 -24.80
CA ALA A 213 12.01 21.47 -25.51
C ALA A 213 13.13 22.36 -24.92
N CYS A 214 12.79 23.56 -24.45
CA CYS A 214 13.74 24.46 -23.78
C CYS A 214 14.18 23.90 -22.43
N ILE A 215 13.25 23.33 -21.66
CA ILE A 215 13.51 22.67 -20.37
C ILE A 215 14.46 21.48 -20.57
N ARG A 216 14.22 20.62 -21.56
CA ARG A 216 15.14 19.51 -21.92
C ARG A 216 16.53 20.02 -22.29
N ARG A 217 16.59 21.06 -23.13
CA ARG A 217 17.86 21.68 -23.55
C ARG A 217 18.62 22.25 -22.36
N GLU A 218 17.94 22.89 -21.43
CA GLU A 218 18.56 23.46 -20.24
C GLU A 218 19.09 22.39 -19.27
N LEU A 219 18.34 21.30 -19.07
CA LEU A 219 18.84 20.14 -18.33
C LEU A 219 20.18 19.65 -18.91
N ALA A 220 20.27 19.53 -20.24
CA ALA A 220 21.50 19.15 -20.93
C ALA A 220 22.62 20.18 -20.79
N LEU A 221 22.30 21.49 -20.79
CA LEU A 221 23.31 22.55 -20.62
C LEU A 221 23.87 22.61 -19.20
N ARG A 222 23.02 22.42 -18.17
CA ARG A 222 23.42 22.53 -16.77
C ARG A 222 24.07 21.24 -16.23
N TYR A 223 23.57 20.07 -16.66
CA TYR A 223 23.94 18.78 -16.07
C TYR A 223 24.48 17.76 -17.08
N GLY A 224 24.63 18.17 -18.34
CA GLY A 224 25.29 17.37 -19.37
C GLY A 224 26.79 17.31 -19.19
N GLU A 225 27.38 16.19 -19.58
CA GLU A 225 28.82 15.95 -19.53
C GLU A 225 29.30 15.69 -20.95
N SER A 226 30.03 16.65 -21.54
CA SER A 226 30.46 16.60 -22.95
C SER A 226 31.38 15.42 -23.28
N GLU A 227 32.07 14.88 -22.28
CA GLU A 227 33.00 13.76 -22.44
C GLU A 227 32.38 12.40 -22.08
N TYR A 228 31.09 12.36 -21.73
CA TYR A 228 30.45 11.10 -21.37
C TYR A 228 30.30 10.20 -22.59
N ASP A 229 31.04 9.08 -22.60
CA ASP A 229 30.89 8.01 -23.58
C ASP A 229 29.98 6.90 -23.02
N PRO A 230 28.70 6.82 -23.43
CA PRO A 230 27.82 5.75 -22.98
C PRO A 230 28.32 4.37 -23.44
N SER A 231 29.05 4.27 -24.57
CA SER A 231 29.53 2.98 -25.07
C SER A 231 30.66 2.43 -24.19
N GLY A 232 31.60 3.29 -23.78
CA GLY A 232 32.63 2.99 -22.80
C GLY A 232 32.03 2.65 -21.43
N ALA A 233 31.03 3.42 -20.97
CA ALA A 233 30.35 3.16 -19.71
C ALA A 233 29.66 1.79 -19.68
N ILE A 234 28.89 1.45 -20.72
CA ILE A 234 28.25 0.13 -20.89
C ILE A 234 29.28 -1.01 -20.85
N LYS A 235 30.49 -0.79 -21.39
CA LYS A 235 31.54 -1.82 -21.42
C LYS A 235 32.18 -2.05 -20.05
N ASN A 236 32.30 -1.00 -19.24
CA ASN A 236 33.16 -1.00 -18.05
C ASN A 236 32.38 -1.04 -16.72
N ASP A 237 31.08 -0.73 -16.72
CA ASP A 237 30.24 -0.69 -15.52
C ASP A 237 29.07 -1.71 -15.64
N PRO A 238 29.04 -2.75 -14.78
CA PRO A 238 27.99 -3.77 -14.79
C PRO A 238 26.57 -3.24 -14.54
N ASP A 239 26.41 -2.21 -13.70
CA ASP A 239 25.10 -1.65 -13.36
C ASP A 239 24.55 -0.82 -14.55
N ILE A 240 25.44 -0.09 -15.24
CA ILE A 240 25.10 0.62 -16.48
C ILE A 240 24.76 -0.37 -17.60
N LEU A 241 25.51 -1.47 -17.73
CA LEU A 241 25.20 -2.54 -18.68
C LEU A 241 23.83 -3.16 -18.40
N ALA A 242 23.51 -3.46 -17.14
CA ALA A 242 22.22 -4.01 -16.76
C ALA A 242 21.07 -3.03 -17.11
N THR A 243 21.25 -1.75 -16.81
CA THR A 243 20.29 -0.68 -17.16
C THR A 243 20.08 -0.59 -18.67
N TYR A 244 21.17 -0.58 -19.46
CA TYR A 244 21.12 -0.55 -20.92
C TYR A 244 20.38 -1.76 -21.51
N MET A 245 20.67 -2.97 -21.02
CA MET A 245 20.00 -4.18 -21.47
C MET A 245 18.52 -4.16 -21.10
N GLY A 246 18.19 -3.64 -19.91
CA GLY A 246 16.84 -3.31 -19.50
C GLY A 246 16.15 -2.43 -20.54
N TYR A 247 16.68 -1.23 -20.80
CA TYR A 247 16.09 -0.29 -21.77
C TYR A 247 15.85 -0.92 -23.13
N LYS A 248 16.77 -1.72 -23.66
CA LYS A 248 16.55 -2.42 -24.94
C LYS A 248 15.38 -3.40 -24.89
N LYS A 249 15.22 -4.13 -23.78
CA LYS A 249 14.08 -5.03 -23.59
C LYS A 249 12.77 -4.23 -23.50
N PHE A 250 12.77 -3.12 -22.75
CA PHE A 250 11.61 -2.24 -22.62
C PHE A 250 11.21 -1.63 -23.98
N LEU A 251 12.15 -1.01 -24.70
CA LEU A 251 11.91 -0.37 -26.00
C LEU A 251 11.34 -1.33 -27.04
N ALA A 252 11.82 -2.58 -27.08
CA ALA A 252 11.30 -3.58 -28.00
C ALA A 252 9.81 -3.89 -27.79
N SER A 253 9.33 -3.77 -26.55
CA SER A 253 7.94 -3.99 -26.19
C SER A 253 7.11 -2.70 -26.29
N ASP A 254 7.63 -1.56 -25.85
CA ASP A 254 6.91 -0.26 -25.88
C ASP A 254 6.67 0.24 -27.30
N LEU A 255 7.67 0.12 -28.17
CA LEU A 255 7.60 0.65 -29.53
C LEU A 255 7.12 -0.41 -30.53
N ALA A 256 6.63 -1.56 -30.07
CA ALA A 256 6.32 -2.72 -30.91
C ALA A 256 5.35 -2.40 -32.07
N HIS A 257 4.43 -1.45 -31.85
CA HIS A 257 3.41 -1.04 -32.82
C HIS A 257 3.73 0.26 -33.56
N GLU A 258 4.90 0.85 -33.33
CA GLU A 258 5.35 2.01 -34.09
C GLU A 258 5.54 1.65 -35.56
N ASN A 259 5.08 2.52 -36.47
CA ASN A 259 5.14 2.27 -37.92
C ASN A 259 6.54 1.90 -38.41
N TRP A 260 7.57 2.58 -37.88
CA TRP A 260 8.96 2.31 -38.23
C TRP A 260 9.44 0.96 -37.69
N VAL A 261 8.98 0.53 -36.51
CA VAL A 261 9.29 -0.79 -35.95
C VAL A 261 8.62 -1.86 -36.77
N VAL A 262 7.34 -1.73 -37.11
CA VAL A 262 6.65 -2.74 -37.93
C VAL A 262 7.34 -2.92 -39.30
N ALA A 263 7.82 -1.84 -39.90
CA ALA A 263 8.49 -1.85 -41.20
C ALA A 263 9.96 -2.31 -41.17
N ALA A 264 10.67 -2.11 -40.06
CA ALA A 264 12.11 -2.39 -39.97
C ALA A 264 12.45 -3.88 -39.87
N SER A 265 13.59 -4.27 -40.46
CA SER A 265 14.18 -5.60 -40.28
C SER A 265 14.65 -5.81 -38.83
N GLY A 266 14.81 -7.07 -38.42
CA GLY A 266 15.32 -7.40 -37.08
C GLY A 266 16.71 -6.81 -36.77
N LYS A 267 17.54 -6.56 -37.80
CA LYS A 267 18.86 -5.91 -37.63
C LYS A 267 18.71 -4.41 -37.41
N GLU A 268 17.86 -3.74 -38.19
CA GLU A 268 17.59 -2.30 -38.06
C GLU A 268 16.97 -1.98 -36.69
N LYS A 269 15.97 -2.76 -36.25
CA LYS A 269 15.38 -2.66 -34.90
C LYS A 269 16.43 -2.67 -33.80
N LYS A 270 17.34 -3.65 -33.85
CA LYS A 270 18.40 -3.82 -32.84
C LYS A 270 19.37 -2.63 -32.80
N VAL A 271 19.67 -2.03 -33.94
CA VAL A 271 20.52 -0.84 -34.04
C VAL A 271 19.79 0.36 -33.46
N HIS A 272 18.55 0.61 -33.89
CA HIS A 272 17.82 1.79 -33.43
C HIS A 272 17.47 1.74 -31.94
N PHE A 273 17.03 0.58 -31.41
CA PHE A 273 16.83 0.43 -29.97
C PHE A 273 18.13 0.60 -29.17
N ALA A 274 19.28 0.24 -29.74
CA ALA A 274 20.57 0.48 -29.09
C ALA A 274 20.93 1.98 -29.07
N GLU A 275 20.60 2.73 -30.12
CA GLU A 275 20.79 4.18 -30.18
C GLU A 275 19.88 4.90 -29.17
N ILE A 276 18.58 4.60 -29.17
CA ILE A 276 17.62 5.17 -28.21
C ILE A 276 18.03 4.84 -26.77
N ALA A 277 18.41 3.58 -26.48
CA ALA A 277 18.85 3.20 -25.13
C ALA A 277 20.11 3.94 -24.66
N LYS A 278 21.04 4.28 -25.57
CA LYS A 278 22.21 5.12 -25.23
C LYS A 278 21.80 6.56 -24.93
N GLU A 279 20.88 7.11 -25.72
CA GLU A 279 20.33 8.45 -25.47
C GLU A 279 19.60 8.50 -24.10
N MET A 280 18.81 7.46 -23.77
CA MET A 280 18.19 7.33 -22.45
C MET A 280 19.22 7.31 -21.32
N LEU A 281 20.36 6.61 -21.47
CA LEU A 281 21.43 6.63 -20.46
C LEU A 281 22.03 8.02 -20.27
N ILE A 282 22.27 8.75 -21.37
CA ILE A 282 22.82 10.12 -21.33
C ILE A 282 21.86 11.01 -20.55
N ARG A 283 20.57 11.00 -20.92
CA ARG A 283 19.54 11.85 -20.29
C ARG A 283 19.25 11.45 -18.85
N GLY A 284 19.22 10.16 -18.56
CA GLY A 284 19.07 9.64 -17.20
C GLY A 284 20.23 10.05 -16.29
N ARG A 285 21.45 10.13 -16.83
CA ARG A 285 22.61 10.64 -16.09
C ARG A 285 22.51 12.14 -15.82
N MET A 286 22.11 12.94 -16.80
CA MET A 286 21.83 14.38 -16.61
C MET A 286 20.79 14.59 -15.51
N TYR A 287 19.71 13.82 -15.55
CA TYR A 287 18.63 13.91 -14.58
C TYR A 287 19.06 13.45 -13.17
N ALA A 288 19.83 12.35 -13.09
CA ALA A 288 20.40 11.89 -11.82
C ALA A 288 21.35 12.92 -11.20
N ASN A 289 22.15 13.62 -12.02
CA ASN A 289 23.00 14.72 -11.59
C ASN A 289 22.17 15.89 -11.04
N ALA A 290 21.10 16.29 -11.73
CA ALA A 290 20.19 17.33 -11.27
C ALA A 290 19.57 17.01 -9.91
N ILE A 291 19.06 15.79 -9.73
CA ILE A 291 18.51 15.38 -8.44
C ILE A 291 19.60 15.34 -7.37
N ARG A 292 20.82 14.85 -7.68
CA ARG A 292 21.91 14.80 -6.70
C ARG A 292 22.29 16.18 -6.20
N GLU A 293 22.30 17.19 -7.06
CA GLU A 293 22.60 18.57 -6.66
C GLU A 293 21.46 19.18 -5.83
N ARG A 294 20.21 19.02 -6.31
CA ARG A 294 19.06 19.75 -5.76
C ARG A 294 18.36 19.07 -4.59
N MET A 295 18.56 17.77 -4.43
CA MET A 295 17.86 16.94 -3.46
C MET A 295 18.87 16.05 -2.71
N SER A 296 20.05 16.60 -2.42
CA SER A 296 21.12 15.93 -1.69
C SER A 296 20.77 15.59 -0.25
N ASP A 297 19.75 16.25 0.30
CA ASP A 297 19.19 16.00 1.63
C ASP A 297 18.10 14.91 1.63
N CYS A 298 17.90 14.17 0.53
CA CYS A 298 16.87 13.14 0.44
C CYS A 298 17.46 11.72 0.45
N VAL A 299 16.72 10.78 1.04
CA VAL A 299 16.98 9.34 0.85
C VAL A 299 16.59 8.98 -0.58
N ARG A 300 17.54 8.45 -1.36
CA ARG A 300 17.32 8.19 -2.79
C ARG A 300 16.66 6.84 -3.02
N LEU A 301 15.46 6.84 -3.59
CA LEU A 301 14.77 5.64 -4.07
C LEU A 301 15.01 5.43 -5.58
N SER A 302 14.70 4.23 -6.07
CA SER A 302 14.90 3.80 -7.45
C SER A 302 13.92 2.70 -7.85
N ILE A 303 13.42 2.74 -9.08
CA ILE A 303 12.65 1.64 -9.69
C ILE A 303 13.52 0.68 -10.52
N HIS A 304 14.83 0.96 -10.63
CA HIS A 304 15.80 0.11 -11.32
C HIS A 304 16.55 -0.77 -10.33
N PRO A 305 16.94 -2.00 -10.72
CA PRO A 305 17.83 -2.84 -9.91
C PRO A 305 19.14 -2.11 -9.62
N SER A 306 19.64 -2.27 -8.41
CA SER A 306 20.95 -1.76 -8.02
C SER A 306 21.56 -2.58 -6.88
N GLN A 307 22.86 -2.44 -6.67
CA GLN A 307 23.53 -2.98 -5.48
C GLN A 307 23.21 -2.17 -4.20
N ASP A 308 22.26 -1.25 -4.28
CA ASP A 308 21.78 -0.37 -3.22
C ASP A 308 22.84 0.51 -2.52
N LYS A 309 23.97 0.75 -3.21
CA LYS A 309 25.12 1.52 -2.70
C LYS A 309 24.95 3.03 -2.77
N THR A 310 23.95 3.50 -3.52
CA THR A 310 23.70 4.94 -3.76
C THR A 310 22.23 5.31 -3.75
N LYS A 311 21.35 4.31 -3.80
CA LYS A 311 19.90 4.42 -3.95
C LYS A 311 19.27 3.13 -3.46
N LEU A 312 18.03 3.13 -3.02
CA LEU A 312 17.29 1.92 -2.65
C LEU A 312 16.36 1.52 -3.80
N SER A 313 16.54 0.33 -4.35
CA SER A 313 15.62 -0.25 -5.32
C SER A 313 14.32 -0.69 -4.63
N VAL A 314 13.19 -0.08 -4.98
CA VAL A 314 11.86 -0.36 -4.38
C VAL A 314 10.89 -0.91 -5.41
N SER A 315 10.11 -1.92 -5.03
CA SER A 315 8.96 -2.35 -5.82
C SER A 315 7.81 -1.37 -5.56
N LEU A 316 7.20 -0.84 -6.62
CA LEU A 316 6.12 0.14 -6.47
C LEU A 316 4.76 -0.52 -6.22
N ILE A 317 4.52 -1.65 -6.88
CA ILE A 317 3.34 -2.46 -6.62
C ILE A 317 3.81 -3.62 -5.73
N PRO A 318 3.10 -3.94 -4.63
CA PRO A 318 3.46 -5.07 -3.78
C PRO A 318 3.47 -6.37 -4.58
N GLN A 319 4.59 -7.08 -4.50
CA GLN A 319 4.83 -8.36 -5.18
C GLN A 319 5.74 -9.21 -4.31
N ASP A 320 5.96 -10.47 -4.73
CA ASP A 320 6.87 -11.39 -4.07
C ASP A 320 8.23 -10.74 -3.81
N GLN A 321 8.75 -10.95 -2.60
CA GLN A 321 10.02 -10.38 -2.16
C GLN A 321 11.17 -10.78 -3.10
N GLY A 322 12.13 -9.86 -3.29
CA GLY A 322 13.26 -10.06 -4.20
C GLY A 322 12.97 -9.77 -5.68
N ASN A 323 11.74 -9.38 -6.02
CA ASN A 323 11.37 -8.95 -7.36
C ASN A 323 10.98 -7.47 -7.39
N LEU A 324 11.55 -6.70 -8.32
CA LEU A 324 11.12 -5.31 -8.59
C LEU A 324 9.76 -5.24 -9.29
N GLY A 325 9.33 -6.34 -9.90
CA GLY A 325 8.07 -6.41 -10.62
C GLY A 325 8.02 -5.49 -11.84
N TYR A 326 6.81 -5.24 -12.31
CA TYR A 326 6.55 -4.23 -13.33
C TYR A 326 6.34 -2.86 -12.69
N THR A 327 6.90 -1.82 -13.30
CA THR A 327 6.51 -0.44 -12.99
C THR A 327 5.08 -0.17 -13.50
N PRO A 328 4.23 0.55 -12.76
CA PRO A 328 2.83 0.81 -13.11
C PRO A 328 2.59 1.28 -14.56
N TRP A 329 3.48 2.13 -15.06
CA TRP A 329 3.34 2.72 -16.38
C TRP A 329 3.74 1.81 -17.55
N HIS A 330 4.29 0.63 -17.27
CA HIS A 330 4.63 -0.39 -18.28
C HIS A 330 3.74 -1.64 -18.18
N SER A 331 2.72 -1.63 -17.34
CA SER A 331 1.85 -2.78 -17.09
C SER A 331 0.42 -2.34 -16.78
N CYS A 332 -0.42 -3.32 -16.50
CA CYS A 332 -1.71 -3.18 -15.84
C CYS A 332 -1.80 -4.15 -14.66
N VAL A 333 -2.88 -4.04 -13.89
CA VAL A 333 -3.13 -4.88 -12.72
C VAL A 333 -4.34 -5.76 -13.00
N ALA A 334 -4.22 -7.03 -12.64
CA ALA A 334 -5.33 -7.97 -12.48
C ALA A 334 -5.60 -8.14 -10.98
N VAL A 335 -6.87 -8.07 -10.58
CA VAL A 335 -7.34 -8.38 -9.23
C VAL A 335 -7.90 -9.80 -9.25
N GLU A 336 -7.28 -10.69 -8.49
CA GLU A 336 -7.64 -12.10 -8.42
C GLU A 336 -8.80 -12.34 -7.42
N LEU A 337 -9.35 -13.55 -7.39
CA LEU A 337 -10.55 -13.88 -6.58
C LEU A 337 -10.34 -13.72 -5.07
N ASP A 338 -9.11 -13.90 -4.60
CA ASP A 338 -8.72 -13.71 -3.21
C ASP A 338 -8.36 -12.26 -2.88
N GLY A 339 -8.54 -11.34 -3.84
CA GLY A 339 -8.20 -9.92 -3.73
C GLY A 339 -6.72 -9.61 -3.95
N THR A 340 -5.89 -10.60 -4.29
CA THR A 340 -4.48 -10.36 -4.60
C THR A 340 -4.31 -9.60 -5.91
N TYR A 341 -3.26 -8.78 -5.99
CA TYR A 341 -2.93 -8.01 -7.17
C TYR A 341 -1.84 -8.71 -7.98
N ARG A 342 -2.08 -8.94 -9.26
CA ARG A 342 -1.09 -9.47 -10.20
C ARG A 342 -0.80 -8.45 -11.29
N THR A 343 0.46 -8.07 -11.42
CA THR A 343 0.88 -7.17 -12.51
C THR A 343 1.27 -7.96 -13.76
N GLY A 344 0.94 -7.41 -14.92
CA GLY A 344 1.31 -7.99 -16.22
C GLY A 344 0.93 -7.08 -17.37
N HIS A 345 1.21 -7.51 -18.59
CA HIS A 345 0.77 -6.78 -19.78
C HIS A 345 -0.72 -7.04 -20.05
N ALA A 346 -1.44 -6.03 -20.56
CA ALA A 346 -2.87 -6.12 -20.86
C ALA A 346 -3.25 -7.33 -21.72
N ALA A 347 -2.41 -7.70 -22.69
CA ALA A 347 -2.64 -8.88 -23.54
C ALA A 347 -2.69 -10.20 -22.75
N GLU A 348 -1.99 -10.31 -21.61
CA GLU A 348 -1.95 -11.53 -20.79
C GLU A 348 -3.25 -11.78 -20.03
N PHE A 349 -4.09 -10.75 -19.84
CA PHE A 349 -5.30 -10.84 -19.03
C PHE A 349 -6.59 -10.87 -19.84
N ARG A 350 -6.57 -10.43 -21.11
CA ARG A 350 -7.79 -10.30 -21.94
C ARG A 350 -8.61 -11.58 -22.06
N ASP A 351 -7.95 -12.73 -22.12
CA ASP A 351 -8.63 -14.01 -22.33
C ASP A 351 -9.14 -14.61 -21.01
N THR A 352 -8.57 -14.22 -19.86
CA THR A 352 -8.81 -14.85 -18.55
C THR A 352 -9.59 -13.95 -17.57
N HIS A 353 -9.54 -12.64 -17.76
CA HIS A 353 -10.10 -11.63 -16.84
C HIS A 353 -11.09 -10.73 -17.59
N ASP A 354 -11.97 -10.07 -16.84
CA ASP A 354 -12.91 -9.07 -17.37
C ASP A 354 -12.33 -7.66 -17.14
N LEU A 355 -12.40 -6.79 -18.16
CA LEU A 355 -11.91 -5.41 -18.05
C LEU A 355 -12.90 -4.56 -17.25
N VAL A 356 -12.45 -4.05 -16.10
CA VAL A 356 -13.24 -3.20 -15.21
C VAL A 356 -13.05 -1.73 -15.57
N TYR A 357 -14.16 -0.99 -15.61
CA TYR A 357 -14.18 0.43 -15.90
C TYR A 357 -14.48 1.23 -14.63
N ARG A 358 -13.87 2.40 -14.49
CA ARG A 358 -14.18 3.39 -13.46
C ARG A 358 -14.30 4.75 -14.15
N ASN A 359 -15.42 5.44 -13.97
CA ASN A 359 -15.72 6.71 -14.65
C ASN A 359 -15.54 6.62 -16.17
N ASP A 360 -16.13 5.58 -16.79
CA ASP A 360 -16.04 5.28 -18.23
C ASP A 360 -14.62 5.05 -18.78
N ARG A 361 -13.64 4.83 -17.90
CA ARG A 361 -12.25 4.57 -18.26
C ARG A 361 -11.80 3.17 -17.84
N PRO A 362 -11.06 2.45 -18.68
CA PRO A 362 -10.40 1.20 -18.30
C PRO A 362 -9.55 1.41 -17.04
N HIS A 363 -9.76 0.59 -16.00
CA HIS A 363 -9.13 0.78 -14.69
C HIS A 363 -8.23 -0.41 -14.30
N HIS A 364 -8.70 -1.65 -14.47
CA HIS A 364 -7.93 -2.86 -14.19
C HIS A 364 -8.65 -4.08 -14.78
N PHE A 365 -8.04 -5.25 -14.67
CA PHE A 365 -8.68 -6.53 -14.96
C PHE A 365 -9.19 -7.18 -13.67
N GLY A 366 -10.43 -7.67 -13.63
CA GLY A 366 -10.97 -8.46 -12.53
C GLY A 366 -11.06 -9.93 -12.90
N ALA A 367 -10.74 -10.84 -11.98
CA ALA A 367 -10.86 -12.28 -12.25
C ALA A 367 -12.27 -12.65 -12.69
N ARG A 368 -12.38 -13.33 -13.84
CA ARG A 368 -13.68 -13.72 -14.40
C ARG A 368 -14.29 -14.83 -13.53
N SER A 369 -15.34 -14.49 -12.80
CA SER A 369 -16.04 -15.43 -11.92
C SER A 369 -17.50 -15.02 -11.73
N GLU A 370 -18.36 -16.01 -11.53
CA GLU A 370 -19.76 -15.79 -11.15
C GLU A 370 -19.89 -15.11 -9.77
N LEU A 371 -18.84 -15.16 -8.93
CA LEU A 371 -18.81 -14.46 -7.65
C LEU A 371 -18.95 -12.93 -7.77
N PHE A 372 -18.53 -12.35 -8.90
CA PHE A 372 -18.65 -10.92 -9.19
C PHE A 372 -19.83 -10.59 -10.13
N ARG A 373 -20.71 -11.56 -10.42
CA ARG A 373 -21.86 -11.39 -11.31
C ARG A 373 -23.15 -11.50 -10.52
N TRP A 374 -23.63 -10.37 -10.03
CA TRP A 374 -24.82 -10.30 -9.22
C TRP A 374 -26.04 -9.93 -10.07
N SER A 375 -27.24 -10.32 -9.64
CA SER A 375 -28.49 -9.97 -10.31
C SER A 375 -28.85 -8.48 -10.18
N ILE A 376 -28.18 -7.79 -9.26
CA ILE A 376 -28.27 -6.35 -9.02
C ILE A 376 -26.98 -5.66 -9.47
N ASP A 377 -27.09 -4.39 -9.86
CA ASP A 377 -25.94 -3.59 -10.30
C ASP A 377 -25.15 -3.11 -9.08
N VAL A 378 -23.94 -3.65 -8.91
CA VAL A 378 -23.04 -3.34 -7.80
C VAL A 378 -21.63 -3.08 -8.30
N ASP A 379 -20.97 -2.11 -7.65
CA ASP A 379 -19.56 -1.82 -7.81
C ASP A 379 -18.76 -2.61 -6.75
N PHE A 380 -17.73 -3.31 -7.22
CA PHE A 380 -16.70 -3.94 -6.37
C PHE A 380 -15.46 -3.03 -6.33
N GLU A 381 -15.12 -2.50 -5.15
CA GLU A 381 -13.88 -1.76 -4.92
C GLU A 381 -12.98 -2.51 -3.95
N PHE A 382 -11.89 -3.06 -4.46
CA PHE A 382 -10.84 -3.64 -3.64
C PHE A 382 -10.01 -2.54 -2.98
N LEU A 383 -9.83 -2.65 -1.68
CA LEU A 383 -9.06 -1.72 -0.86
C LEU A 383 -7.61 -2.21 -0.74
N TYR A 384 -6.69 -1.26 -0.76
CA TYR A 384 -5.29 -1.49 -0.47
C TYR A 384 -4.96 -1.11 0.98
N PRO A 385 -4.24 -1.95 1.76
CA PRO A 385 -3.61 -3.22 1.36
C PRO A 385 -4.55 -4.44 1.35
N CYS A 386 -5.71 -4.35 1.99
CA CYS A 386 -6.71 -5.42 1.99
C CYS A 386 -8.13 -4.85 2.22
N GLY A 387 -9.13 -5.62 1.80
CA GLY A 387 -10.54 -5.30 1.95
C GLY A 387 -11.29 -5.21 0.63
N LEU A 388 -12.60 -5.29 0.70
CA LEU A 388 -13.51 -5.16 -0.44
C LEU A 388 -14.73 -4.37 0.00
N ILE A 389 -15.01 -3.29 -0.71
CA ILE A 389 -16.26 -2.55 -0.60
C ILE A 389 -17.17 -3.00 -1.74
N ILE A 390 -18.36 -3.46 -1.40
CA ILE A 390 -19.43 -3.74 -2.35
C ILE A 390 -20.50 -2.68 -2.13
N ARG A 391 -20.87 -1.95 -3.18
CA ARG A 391 -21.85 -0.87 -3.12
C ARG A 391 -22.76 -0.88 -4.34
N PRO A 392 -24.04 -0.47 -4.24
CA PRO A 392 -24.89 -0.32 -5.42
C PRO A 392 -24.31 0.69 -6.40
N SER A 393 -24.37 0.39 -7.70
CA SER A 393 -23.85 1.26 -8.74
C SER A 393 -24.68 2.55 -8.83
N LEU A 394 -24.00 3.70 -8.89
CA LEU A 394 -24.59 5.04 -8.99
C LEU A 394 -25.40 5.28 -10.29
N SER A 395 -25.43 4.31 -11.22
CA SER A 395 -26.30 4.24 -12.39
C SER A 395 -27.79 4.15 -12.00
N THR A 396 -28.08 3.66 -10.79
CA THR A 396 -29.41 3.71 -10.20
C THR A 396 -29.64 5.10 -9.58
N LYS A 397 -30.64 5.83 -10.09
CA LYS A 397 -31.00 7.20 -9.70
C LYS A 397 -31.54 7.36 -8.28
N GLU A 398 -31.21 6.47 -7.36
CA GLU A 398 -31.57 6.60 -5.95
C GLU A 398 -30.30 6.49 -5.10
N ALA A 399 -30.23 7.36 -4.11
CA ALA A 399 -29.05 7.75 -3.34
C ALA A 399 -28.20 6.57 -2.86
N THR A 400 -26.91 6.85 -2.64
CA THR A 400 -25.94 6.05 -1.89
C THR A 400 -26.61 5.17 -0.84
N LEU A 401 -26.91 3.93 -1.22
CA LEU A 401 -27.35 2.91 -0.31
C LEU A 401 -26.07 2.25 0.21
N CYS A 402 -25.43 2.87 1.21
CA CYS A 402 -24.97 2.05 2.33
C CYS A 402 -26.18 1.21 2.69
N LEU A 403 -26.07 -0.13 2.78
CA LEU A 403 -27.19 -1.04 3.09
C LEU A 403 -27.92 -0.56 4.36
N TYR A 404 -28.81 0.41 4.17
CA TYR A 404 -29.70 0.98 5.17
C TYR A 404 -30.91 0.09 5.03
N ASP A 405 -30.81 -1.07 5.67
CA ASP A 405 -31.97 -1.90 5.85
C ASP A 405 -32.94 -1.13 6.74
N SER A 406 -34.11 -0.78 6.20
CA SER A 406 -35.21 -0.16 6.95
C SER A 406 -35.78 -1.08 8.03
N HIS A 407 -35.34 -2.34 8.08
CA HIS A 407 -35.61 -3.34 9.12
C HIS A 407 -34.40 -3.56 10.05
N ALA A 408 -33.64 -2.48 10.31
CA ALA A 408 -32.38 -2.51 11.05
C ALA A 408 -32.36 -3.39 12.31
N GLU A 409 -33.44 -3.49 13.10
CA GLU A 409 -33.45 -4.26 14.35
C GLU A 409 -33.98 -5.71 14.23
N ASP A 410 -34.21 -6.22 13.02
CA ASP A 410 -34.74 -7.58 12.82
C ASP A 410 -33.67 -8.66 13.08
N GLU A 411 -33.65 -9.14 14.32
CA GLU A 411 -32.75 -10.23 14.77
C GLU A 411 -33.01 -11.55 14.04
N GLU A 412 -34.26 -11.85 13.67
CA GLU A 412 -34.59 -13.10 12.98
C GLU A 412 -34.02 -13.06 11.55
N ALA A 413 -34.23 -11.96 10.83
CA ALA A 413 -33.68 -11.77 9.50
C ALA A 413 -32.13 -11.78 9.50
N PHE A 414 -31.50 -11.20 10.53
CA PHE A 414 -30.04 -11.22 10.66
C PHE A 414 -29.49 -12.64 10.92
N ILE A 415 -30.19 -13.45 11.72
CA ILE A 415 -29.83 -14.85 11.96
C ILE A 415 -30.04 -15.69 10.69
N GLU A 416 -31.17 -15.55 10.01
CA GLU A 416 -31.48 -16.28 8.77
C GLU A 416 -30.40 -16.03 7.71
N GLN A 417 -29.99 -14.77 7.53
CA GLN A 417 -28.87 -14.43 6.64
C GLN A 417 -27.55 -15.07 7.07
N ALA A 418 -27.25 -15.10 8.36
CA ALA A 418 -26.03 -15.74 8.85
C ALA A 418 -26.04 -17.27 8.63
N GLU A 419 -27.20 -17.92 8.79
CA GLU A 419 -27.38 -19.35 8.51
C GLU A 419 -27.22 -19.69 7.03
N GLU A 420 -27.60 -18.77 6.12
CA GLU A 420 -27.31 -18.90 4.69
C GLU A 420 -25.80 -18.80 4.38
N MET A 421 -25.06 -18.02 5.18
CA MET A 421 -23.61 -17.82 5.00
C MET A 421 -22.76 -18.97 5.54
N GLY A 422 -23.21 -19.67 6.59
CA GLY A 422 -22.45 -20.78 7.18
C GLY A 422 -23.00 -21.33 8.49
N GLU A 423 -22.25 -22.24 9.11
CA GLU A 423 -22.63 -22.83 10.40
C GLU A 423 -22.40 -21.82 11.53
N LEU A 424 -23.44 -21.56 12.33
CA LEU A 424 -23.36 -20.61 13.44
C LEU A 424 -22.52 -21.15 14.60
N LEU A 425 -21.54 -20.37 15.05
CA LEU A 425 -20.79 -20.63 16.27
C LEU A 425 -21.39 -19.86 17.46
N LEU A 426 -22.14 -20.57 18.29
CA LEU A 426 -22.82 -19.98 19.45
C LEU A 426 -21.88 -19.33 20.47
N TRP A 427 -22.32 -18.20 21.01
CA TRP A 427 -21.83 -17.64 22.26
C TRP A 427 -22.38 -18.41 23.45
N PHE A 428 -21.74 -18.27 24.61
CA PHE A 428 -22.27 -18.84 25.85
C PHE A 428 -23.61 -18.21 26.28
N PHE A 429 -23.96 -17.05 25.73
CA PHE A 429 -25.19 -16.31 26.01
C PHE A 429 -26.19 -16.28 24.84
N GLY A 430 -25.92 -16.95 23.71
CA GLY A 430 -26.85 -17.00 22.57
C GLY A 430 -26.17 -16.92 21.20
N ILE A 431 -26.95 -16.58 20.18
CA ILE A 431 -26.48 -16.46 18.78
C ILE A 431 -25.86 -15.08 18.51
N ILE A 432 -26.56 -14.02 18.90
CA ILE A 432 -26.16 -12.63 18.63
C ILE A 432 -25.41 -12.07 19.85
N GLU A 433 -24.22 -11.53 19.64
CA GLU A 433 -23.61 -10.59 20.57
C GLU A 433 -24.12 -9.17 20.26
N LYS A 434 -24.71 -8.53 21.27
CA LYS A 434 -25.12 -7.14 21.21
C LYS A 434 -24.06 -6.28 21.86
N VAL A 435 -23.34 -5.53 21.05
CA VAL A 435 -22.35 -4.54 21.50
C VAL A 435 -23.04 -3.18 21.55
N ARG A 436 -22.92 -2.51 22.70
CA ARG A 436 -23.39 -1.13 22.92
C ARG A 436 -22.27 -0.39 23.64
N ASP A 437 -21.96 0.82 23.17
CA ASP A 437 -21.05 1.72 23.88
C ASP A 437 -21.77 2.23 25.13
N ASN A 438 -21.32 1.80 26.31
CA ASN A 438 -21.90 2.23 27.59
C ASN A 438 -21.21 3.49 28.15
N GLY A 439 -20.34 4.16 27.38
CA GLY A 439 -19.60 5.32 27.85
C GLY A 439 -18.62 5.00 29.00
N ARG A 440 -18.47 5.91 29.97
CA ARG A 440 -17.53 5.79 31.12
C ARG A 440 -18.14 5.12 32.36
N ASP A 441 -19.06 4.16 32.20
CA ASP A 441 -19.57 3.40 33.34
C ASP A 441 -18.66 2.20 33.61
N ASN A 442 -17.51 2.48 34.25
CA ASN A 442 -16.44 1.52 34.50
C ASN A 442 -16.75 0.54 35.63
N THR A 443 -17.98 0.52 36.14
CA THR A 443 -18.26 -0.11 37.44
C THR A 443 -18.55 -1.60 37.37
N VAL A 444 -18.90 -2.18 36.19
CA VAL A 444 -19.20 -3.63 36.03
C VAL A 444 -18.96 -4.19 34.60
N GLY A 445 -18.24 -3.48 33.71
CA GLY A 445 -18.23 -3.79 32.27
C GLY A 445 -17.29 -4.92 31.82
N ASN A 446 -17.77 -5.77 30.90
CA ASN A 446 -16.95 -6.61 30.01
C ASN A 446 -16.03 -5.69 29.18
N PRO A 447 -14.72 -5.95 29.04
CA PRO A 447 -13.83 -5.13 28.19
C PRO A 447 -14.36 -4.88 26.77
N ALA A 448 -15.12 -5.84 26.21
CA ALA A 448 -15.80 -5.70 24.91
C ALA A 448 -16.92 -4.65 24.87
N LYS A 449 -17.28 -4.06 26.02
CA LYS A 449 -18.30 -3.00 26.19
C LYS A 449 -17.73 -1.73 26.82
N SER A 450 -16.40 -1.67 26.95
CA SER A 450 -15.68 -0.49 27.41
C SER A 450 -15.21 0.34 26.20
N ASN A 451 -14.99 1.62 26.41
CA ASN A 451 -14.42 2.51 25.39
C ASN A 451 -12.88 2.48 25.35
N GLU A 452 -12.24 1.55 26.06
CA GLU A 452 -10.79 1.39 26.05
C GLU A 452 -10.34 0.67 24.77
N ALA A 453 -9.24 1.14 24.18
CA ALA A 453 -8.66 0.49 23.02
C ALA A 453 -8.19 -0.92 23.39
N LEU A 454 -8.73 -1.93 22.69
CA LEU A 454 -8.29 -3.32 22.86
C LEU A 454 -7.02 -3.59 22.05
N PRO A 455 -6.03 -4.29 22.60
CA PRO A 455 -4.91 -4.79 21.81
C PRO A 455 -5.41 -5.70 20.67
N MET A 456 -4.65 -5.77 19.59
CA MET A 456 -4.92 -6.71 18.49
C MET A 456 -5.07 -8.13 19.04
N HIS A 457 -6.22 -8.75 18.74
CA HIS A 457 -6.57 -10.11 19.14
C HIS A 457 -7.50 -10.72 18.09
N PHE A 458 -7.81 -12.02 18.23
CA PHE A 458 -8.81 -12.69 17.40
C PHE A 458 -9.88 -13.36 18.28
N ASP A 459 -11.08 -13.47 17.75
CA ASP A 459 -12.19 -14.09 18.45
C ASP A 459 -11.94 -15.57 18.74
N GLY A 460 -12.42 -16.06 19.87
CA GLY A 460 -12.22 -17.46 20.25
C GLY A 460 -10.79 -17.82 20.66
N THR A 461 -9.91 -16.85 20.95
CA THR A 461 -8.56 -17.07 21.52
C THR A 461 -8.58 -18.06 22.71
N PHE A 462 -9.68 -18.12 23.47
CA PHE A 462 -9.84 -19.02 24.62
C PHE A 462 -10.82 -20.21 24.39
N LYS A 463 -11.36 -20.39 23.17
CA LYS A 463 -12.18 -21.57 22.83
C LYS A 463 -11.27 -22.75 22.50
N LEU A 464 -11.23 -23.74 23.40
CA LEU A 464 -10.46 -24.96 23.25
C LEU A 464 -11.39 -26.16 23.06
N VAL A 465 -11.09 -27.00 22.07
CA VAL A 465 -11.74 -28.30 21.87
C VAL A 465 -10.76 -29.43 22.06
N GLU A 466 -11.25 -30.55 22.58
CA GLU A 466 -10.46 -31.76 22.77
C GLU A 466 -10.40 -32.55 21.46
N GLN A 467 -9.21 -32.65 20.88
CA GLN A 467 -8.93 -33.46 19.70
C GLN A 467 -8.07 -34.66 20.11
N ILE A 468 -8.52 -35.86 19.74
CA ILE A 468 -7.76 -37.09 19.95
C ILE A 468 -6.77 -37.24 18.80
N ASP A 469 -5.48 -37.29 19.13
CA ASP A 469 -4.43 -37.56 18.16
C ASP A 469 -4.55 -39.00 17.65
N GLY A 470 -4.92 -39.15 16.36
CA GLY A 470 -5.22 -40.44 15.75
C GLY A 470 -4.05 -41.45 15.71
N LYS A 471 -2.82 -41.01 16.01
CA LYS A 471 -1.64 -41.89 16.08
C LYS A 471 -1.25 -42.27 17.50
N THR A 472 -1.45 -41.38 18.46
CA THR A 472 -0.97 -41.55 19.84
C THR A 472 -2.07 -41.80 20.85
N GLY A 473 -3.34 -41.55 20.50
CA GLY A 473 -4.49 -41.66 21.40
C GLY A 473 -4.54 -40.57 22.49
N VAL A 474 -3.60 -39.62 22.46
CA VAL A 474 -3.51 -38.53 23.43
C VAL A 474 -4.55 -37.46 23.10
N VAL A 475 -5.31 -37.04 24.11
CA VAL A 475 -6.22 -35.89 24.01
C VAL A 475 -5.40 -34.61 24.05
N LYS A 476 -5.47 -33.80 23.00
CA LYS A 476 -4.90 -32.45 22.95
C LYS A 476 -6.02 -31.42 22.95
N LYS A 477 -5.85 -30.35 23.71
CA LYS A 477 -6.70 -29.16 23.61
C LYS A 477 -6.17 -28.28 22.50
N ILE A 478 -6.95 -28.09 21.44
CA ILE A 478 -6.62 -27.21 20.31
C ILE A 478 -7.57 -26.02 20.31
N GLN A 479 -7.10 -24.86 19.87
CA GLN A 479 -7.96 -23.71 19.66
C GLN A 479 -8.84 -23.94 18.43
N GLN A 480 -10.13 -23.62 18.55
CA GLN A 480 -11.07 -23.60 17.43
C GLN A 480 -11.76 -22.23 17.41
N PRO A 481 -11.07 -21.19 16.91
CA PRO A 481 -11.68 -19.88 16.72
C PRO A 481 -12.74 -19.93 15.61
N PRO A 482 -13.71 -18.99 15.59
CA PRO A 482 -14.55 -18.80 14.41
C PRO A 482 -13.71 -18.44 13.18
N THR A 483 -14.17 -18.87 12.02
CA THR A 483 -13.53 -18.53 10.73
C THR A 483 -13.96 -17.15 10.27
N TYR A 484 -15.22 -16.76 10.54
CA TYR A 484 -15.75 -15.45 10.18
C TYR A 484 -16.51 -14.80 11.33
N GLN A 485 -16.52 -13.47 11.30
CA GLN A 485 -17.40 -12.61 12.07
C GLN A 485 -18.32 -11.88 11.09
N TYR A 486 -19.63 -11.93 11.34
CA TYR A 486 -20.63 -11.20 10.58
C TYR A 486 -21.22 -10.12 11.47
N ASP A 487 -20.87 -8.87 11.17
CA ASP A 487 -21.26 -7.71 11.96
C ASP A 487 -22.23 -6.82 11.21
N ARG A 488 -23.26 -6.34 11.91
CA ARG A 488 -24.20 -5.33 11.42
C ARG A 488 -24.16 -4.12 12.34
N VAL A 489 -23.87 -2.97 11.74
CA VAL A 489 -23.84 -1.67 12.41
C VAL A 489 -25.14 -0.94 12.11
N PHE A 490 -25.91 -0.61 13.14
CA PHE A 490 -27.02 0.31 12.96
C PHE A 490 -26.45 1.74 12.93
N CYS A 491 -27.04 2.62 12.14
CA CYS A 491 -26.75 4.04 12.22
C CYS A 491 -28.10 4.75 12.33
N ALA A 492 -28.28 5.57 13.35
CA ALA A 492 -29.36 6.54 13.38
C ALA A 492 -28.84 7.81 12.71
N SER A 493 -29.65 8.42 11.85
CA SER A 493 -29.33 9.64 11.10
C SER A 493 -28.51 10.67 11.89
N HIS A 494 -27.32 11.00 11.39
CA HIS A 494 -26.52 12.23 11.54
C HIS A 494 -26.29 12.89 12.92
N LEU A 495 -26.82 12.41 14.06
CA LEU A 495 -26.72 13.19 15.31
C LEU A 495 -26.33 12.46 16.60
N ASP A 496 -26.24 11.13 16.68
CA ASP A 496 -25.67 10.48 17.88
C ASP A 496 -25.09 9.09 17.55
N LEU A 497 -23.76 9.00 17.45
CA LEU A 497 -23.03 7.73 17.29
C LEU A 497 -22.84 6.96 18.61
N HIS A 498 -23.25 7.54 19.74
CA HIS A 498 -22.92 7.04 21.07
C HIS A 498 -23.90 6.02 21.66
N ASP A 499 -25.02 5.72 20.99
CA ASP A 499 -26.07 4.85 21.56
C ASP A 499 -26.69 3.89 20.53
N VAL A 500 -25.87 3.45 19.56
CA VAL A 500 -26.36 2.60 18.48
C VAL A 500 -25.96 1.14 18.75
N PRO A 501 -26.89 0.17 18.75
CA PRO A 501 -26.53 -1.22 18.90
C PRO A 501 -25.68 -1.71 17.72
N HIS A 502 -24.83 -2.68 17.97
CA HIS A 502 -24.17 -3.48 16.93
C HIS A 502 -24.48 -4.94 17.19
N PHE A 503 -24.81 -5.69 16.14
CA PHE A 503 -25.00 -7.13 16.22
C PHE A 503 -23.80 -7.84 15.60
N GLY A 504 -23.28 -8.83 16.30
CA GLY A 504 -22.21 -9.71 15.82
C GLY A 504 -22.59 -11.18 15.93
N ILE A 505 -22.40 -11.94 14.85
CA ILE A 505 -22.53 -13.41 14.79
C ILE A 505 -21.17 -14.01 14.40
N ARG A 506 -20.84 -15.15 14.98
CA ARG A 506 -19.66 -15.95 14.63
C ARG A 506 -20.05 -17.13 13.77
N LEU A 507 -19.23 -17.44 12.76
CA LEU A 507 -19.44 -18.54 11.81
C LEU A 507 -18.22 -19.46 11.78
N ILE A 508 -18.44 -20.76 11.52
CA ILE A 508 -17.39 -21.78 11.31
C ILE A 508 -17.10 -21.96 9.83
#